data_AF-A0A3A0B021-F1
#
_entry.id   AF-A0A3A0B021-F1
#
_cell.length_a   1.000
_cell.length_b   1.000
_cell.length_c   1.000
_cell.angle_alpha   90.00
_cell.angle_beta   90.00
_cell.angle_gamma   90.00
#
_symmetry.space_group_name_H-M   'P 1'
#
loop_
_entity.id
_entity.type
_entity.pdbx_description
1 polymer ?
#
loop_
_entity_poly.entity_id
_entity_poly.type
_entity_poly.pdbx_seq_one_letter_code
_entity_poly.pdbx_strand_id
1 'polypeptide(L)'
;MSAGRQQFDPTVNYYQVLDVPVGATREEITRAYRALIRHVHPDTVMEPEQRAKAEERAKLINAAYHVLSKPALRTEYDRAMRQRIMSETLMQRYTGTNPGRPSPIPTPPRPPSRQSRQRQRRAFNSAVGQIFGAAATVMVILVAILVLGSLAAVGLRFVF
;
A
#
# COMPACT_ATOMS: atom_id res chain seq x y z
N MET A 1 31.05 5.82 5.13
CA MET A 1 29.77 6.27 4.54
C MET A 1 29.52 7.69 5.02
N SER A 2 29.59 8.68 4.12
CA SER A 2 29.71 10.11 4.46
C SER A 2 28.54 10.66 5.27
N ALA A 3 28.82 11.11 6.50
CA ALA A 3 27.99 12.08 7.21
C ALA A 3 28.19 13.47 6.56
N GLY A 4 27.69 13.63 5.34
CA GLY A 4 27.71 14.90 4.62
C GLY A 4 26.67 15.85 5.21
N ARG A 5 27.14 16.91 5.89
CA ARG A 5 26.45 18.16 6.26
C ARG A 5 24.92 18.04 6.43
N GLN A 6 24.46 17.71 7.63
CA GLN A 6 23.09 18.03 8.01
C GLN A 6 22.95 19.55 8.09
N GLN A 7 22.48 20.18 7.00
CA GLN A 7 22.20 21.62 7.00
C GLN A 7 20.91 21.97 7.75
N PHE A 8 20.07 20.95 7.99
CA PHE A 8 18.80 21.04 8.70
C PHE A 8 18.25 19.67 9.08
N ASP A 9 17.31 19.65 10.04
CA ASP A 9 16.54 18.47 10.45
C ASP A 9 15.21 18.42 9.66
N PRO A 10 15.03 17.44 8.75
CA PRO A 10 13.80 17.30 7.98
C PRO A 10 12.62 16.79 8.81
N THR A 11 12.86 16.39 10.07
CA THR A 11 11.80 15.90 10.95
C THR A 11 11.02 17.00 11.65
N VAL A 12 11.68 18.15 11.85
CA VAL A 12 11.15 19.33 12.54
C VAL A 12 10.44 20.25 11.55
N ASN A 13 9.28 20.80 11.95
CA ASN A 13 8.56 21.79 11.16
C ASN A 13 9.02 23.22 11.49
N TYR A 14 9.92 23.79 10.68
CA TYR A 14 10.46 25.12 10.92
C TYR A 14 9.46 26.26 10.74
N TYR A 15 8.43 26.06 9.93
CA TYR A 15 7.35 27.04 9.78
C TYR A 15 6.56 27.15 11.08
N GLN A 16 6.28 26.03 11.74
CA GLN A 16 5.65 26.00 13.07
C GLN A 16 6.56 26.56 14.16
N VAL A 17 7.87 26.28 14.11
CA VAL A 17 8.85 26.84 15.07
C VAL A 17 8.87 28.37 15.02
N LEU A 18 8.76 28.97 13.83
CA LEU A 18 8.67 30.42 13.66
C LEU A 18 7.24 30.97 13.74
N ASP A 19 6.24 30.11 13.92
CA ASP A 19 4.82 30.47 13.92
C ASP A 19 4.39 31.28 12.67
N VAL A 20 4.78 30.77 11.50
CA VAL A 20 4.47 31.39 10.20
C VAL A 20 3.86 30.35 9.24
N PRO A 21 3.03 30.78 8.27
CA PRO A 21 2.53 29.88 7.24
C PRO A 21 3.65 29.43 6.27
N VAL A 22 3.46 28.28 5.62
CA VAL A 22 4.40 27.74 4.61
C VAL A 22 4.62 28.70 3.43
N GLY A 23 3.64 29.57 3.15
CA GLY A 23 3.71 30.62 2.12
C GLY A 23 4.33 31.94 2.58
N ALA A 24 4.84 32.04 3.81
CA ALA A 24 5.35 33.30 4.34
C ALA A 24 6.50 33.87 3.51
N THR A 25 6.50 35.19 3.35
CA THR A 25 7.56 35.96 2.71
C THR A 25 8.82 36.02 3.59
N ARG A 26 9.96 36.40 3.01
CA ARG A 26 11.23 36.51 3.75
C ARG A 26 11.14 37.57 4.85
N GLU A 27 10.41 38.64 4.58
CA GLU A 27 10.15 39.74 5.49
C GLU A 27 9.35 39.26 6.71
N GLU A 28 8.31 38.47 6.50
CA GLU A 28 7.49 37.87 7.57
C GLU A 28 8.30 36.89 8.42
N ILE A 29 9.10 36.02 7.78
CA ILE A 29 10.02 35.11 8.47
C ILE A 29 11.00 35.87 9.36
N THR A 30 11.57 36.97 8.83
CA THR A 30 12.53 37.81 9.58
C THR A 30 11.86 38.53 10.74
N ARG A 31 10.63 39.03 10.54
CA ARG A 31 9.84 39.68 11.59
C ARG A 31 9.51 38.71 12.73
N ALA A 32 9.04 37.51 12.38
CA ALA A 32 8.71 36.47 13.36
C ALA A 32 9.94 36.02 14.15
N TYR A 33 11.07 35.78 13.47
CA TYR A 33 12.35 35.47 14.11
C TYR A 33 12.75 36.51 15.18
N ARG A 34 12.75 37.80 14.81
CA ARG A 34 13.10 38.89 15.73
C ARG A 34 12.14 38.98 16.91
N ALA A 35 10.85 38.72 16.69
CA ALA A 35 9.87 38.69 17.76
C ALA A 35 10.17 37.54 18.73
N LEU A 36 10.36 36.31 18.23
CA LEU A 36 10.57 35.12 19.05
C LEU A 36 11.86 35.17 19.86
N ILE A 37 12.98 35.60 19.27
CA ILE A 37 14.26 35.70 19.99
C ILE A 37 14.18 36.68 21.18
N ARG A 38 13.42 37.77 21.06
CA ARG A 38 13.20 38.69 22.19
C ARG A 38 12.44 38.05 23.36
N HIS A 39 11.53 37.12 23.08
CA HIS A 39 10.74 36.45 24.12
C HIS A 39 11.48 35.27 24.77
N VAL A 40 12.43 34.68 24.04
CA VAL A 40 13.16 33.48 24.46
C VAL A 40 14.53 33.81 25.07
N HIS A 41 14.86 35.09 25.23
CA HIS A 41 16.19 35.48 25.69
C HIS A 41 16.49 34.97 27.12
N PRO A 42 17.59 34.21 27.33
CA PRO A 42 17.87 33.60 28.63
C PRO A 42 18.19 34.60 29.74
N ASP A 43 18.56 35.85 29.41
CA ASP A 43 18.82 36.91 30.42
C ASP A 43 17.60 37.28 31.25
N THR A 44 16.38 37.05 30.76
CA THR A 44 15.17 37.36 31.53
C THR A 44 14.75 36.21 32.45
N VAL A 45 15.49 35.09 32.44
CA VAL A 45 15.10 33.85 33.12
C VAL A 45 16.05 33.56 34.28
N MET A 46 15.56 33.69 35.50
CA MET A 46 16.33 33.48 36.73
C MET A 46 16.54 31.98 37.05
N GLU A 47 15.60 31.13 36.65
CA GLU A 47 15.62 29.70 36.97
C GLU A 47 16.52 28.90 36.00
N PRO A 48 17.47 28.09 36.49
CA PRO A 48 18.45 27.40 35.65
C PRO A 48 17.82 26.37 34.70
N GLU A 49 16.75 25.69 35.12
CA GLU A 49 16.03 24.73 34.26
C GLU A 49 15.28 25.44 33.12
N GLN A 50 14.68 26.60 33.42
CA GLN A 50 14.00 27.41 32.42
C GLN A 50 15.01 28.05 31.45
N ARG A 51 16.21 28.38 31.92
CA ARG A 51 17.30 28.88 31.07
C ARG A 51 17.76 27.85 30.05
N ALA A 52 17.89 26.58 30.45
CA ALA A 52 18.22 25.48 29.53
C ALA A 52 17.13 25.30 28.45
N LYS A 53 15.85 25.30 28.86
CA LYS A 53 14.71 25.24 27.93
C LYS A 53 14.67 26.43 26.96
N ALA A 54 14.99 27.63 27.44
CA ALA A 54 15.09 28.83 26.61
C ALA A 54 16.23 28.72 25.58
N GLU A 55 17.38 28.20 25.98
CA GLU A 55 18.52 27.98 25.09
C GLU A 55 18.21 26.97 23.97
N GLU A 56 17.58 25.84 24.31
CA GLU A 56 17.14 24.85 23.32
C GLU A 56 16.14 25.43 22.33
N ARG A 57 15.17 26.20 22.83
CA ARG A 57 14.18 26.87 21.99
C ARG A 57 14.83 27.92 21.09
N ALA A 58 15.79 28.69 21.59
CA ALA A 58 16.56 29.65 20.80
C ALA A 58 17.36 28.96 19.69
N LYS A 59 17.98 27.80 19.98
CA LYS A 59 18.68 26.98 18.97
C LYS A 59 17.74 26.56 17.84
N LEU A 60 16.54 26.09 18.16
CA LEU A 60 15.53 25.71 17.17
C LEU A 60 15.07 26.91 16.33
N ILE A 61 14.81 28.06 16.95
CA ILE A 61 14.42 29.30 16.25
C ILE A 61 15.52 29.76 15.29
N ASN A 62 16.78 29.71 15.72
CA ASN A 62 17.93 30.06 14.89
C ASN A 62 18.08 29.10 13.70
N ALA A 63 17.92 27.79 13.92
CA ALA A 63 17.95 26.80 12.85
C ALA A 63 16.82 27.03 11.83
N ALA A 64 15.59 27.26 12.32
CA ALA A 64 14.44 27.54 11.47
C ALA A 64 14.67 28.78 10.60
N TYR A 65 15.17 29.86 11.19
CA TYR A 65 15.50 31.08 10.45
C TYR A 65 16.62 30.86 9.44
N HIS A 66 17.69 30.13 9.80
CA HIS A 66 18.80 29.84 8.89
C HIS A 66 18.34 29.13 7.60
N VAL A 67 17.40 28.19 7.72
CA VAL A 67 16.86 27.41 6.60
C VAL A 67 15.85 28.22 5.80
N LEU A 68 14.86 28.83 6.47
CA LEU A 68 13.74 29.47 5.79
C LEU A 68 14.08 30.85 5.20
N SER A 69 15.09 31.54 5.73
CA SER A 69 15.51 32.86 5.23
C SER A 69 16.31 32.81 3.92
N LYS A 70 16.89 31.65 3.58
CA LYS A 70 17.72 31.44 2.37
C LYS A 70 16.91 30.69 1.31
N PRO A 71 16.70 31.26 0.10
CA PRO A 71 15.86 30.63 -0.93
C PRO A 71 16.29 29.22 -1.33
N ALA A 72 17.60 28.98 -1.48
CA ALA A 72 18.14 27.67 -1.81
C ALA A 72 17.83 26.62 -0.72
N LEU A 73 18.10 26.96 0.56
CA LEU A 73 17.87 26.05 1.67
C LEU A 73 16.38 25.79 1.90
N ARG A 74 15.55 26.82 1.79
CA ARG A 74 14.09 26.68 1.88
C ARG A 74 13.57 25.73 0.81
N THR A 75 14.06 25.84 -0.42
CA THR A 75 13.65 24.95 -1.52
C THR A 75 14.04 23.50 -1.24
N GLU A 76 15.25 23.25 -0.75
CA GLU A 76 15.69 21.90 -0.37
C GLU A 76 14.89 21.33 0.79
N TYR A 77 14.62 22.14 1.81
CA TYR A 77 13.80 21.79 2.96
C TYR A 77 12.37 21.46 2.55
N ASP A 78 11.72 22.31 1.74
CA ASP A 78 10.36 22.10 1.24
C ASP A 78 10.27 20.84 0.35
N ARG A 79 11.35 20.50 -0.39
CA ARG A 79 11.43 19.25 -1.13
C ARG A 79 11.53 18.05 -0.20
N ALA A 80 12.42 18.10 0.79
CA ALA A 80 12.60 17.03 1.76
C ALA A 80 11.33 16.78 2.59
N MET A 81 10.67 17.85 3.04
CA MET A 81 9.40 17.79 3.78
C MET A 81 8.29 17.13 2.94
N ARG A 82 8.14 17.53 1.66
CA ARG A 82 7.17 16.89 0.76
C ARG A 82 7.47 15.43 0.50
N GLN A 83 8.73 15.07 0.30
CA GLN A 83 9.16 13.68 0.11
C GLN A 83 8.84 12.83 1.34
N ARG A 84 9.09 13.36 2.54
CA ARG A 84 8.75 12.70 3.80
C ARG A 84 7.24 12.48 3.93
N ILE A 85 6.43 13.54 3.80
CA ILE A 85 4.97 13.45 3.88
C ILE A 85 4.44 12.44 2.85
N MET A 86 4.96 12.46 1.62
CA MET A 86 4.58 11.51 0.59
C MET A 86 4.95 10.08 0.99
N SER A 87 6.18 9.85 1.47
CA SER A 87 6.63 8.52 1.90
C SER A 87 5.80 7.97 3.06
N GLU A 88 5.48 8.79 4.06
CA GLU A 88 4.59 8.44 5.17
C GLU A 88 3.17 8.16 4.68
N THR A 89 2.63 8.99 3.78
CA THR A 89 1.30 8.79 3.19
C THR A 89 1.22 7.50 2.35
N LEU A 90 2.28 7.18 1.62
CA LEU A 90 2.39 5.95 0.84
C LEU A 90 2.50 4.75 1.77
N MET A 91 3.41 4.78 2.75
CA MET A 91 3.55 3.76 3.78
C MET A 91 2.22 3.48 4.48
N GLN A 92 1.49 4.51 4.92
CA GLN A 92 0.17 4.35 5.55
C GLN A 92 -0.86 3.66 4.64
N ARG A 93 -0.78 3.86 3.32
CA ARG A 93 -1.62 3.12 2.37
C ARG A 93 -1.20 1.65 2.26
N TYR A 94 0.08 1.36 2.40
CA TYR A 94 0.61 -0.02 2.34
C TYR A 94 0.41 -0.79 3.65
N THR A 95 0.51 -0.13 4.81
CA THR A 95 0.42 -0.76 6.14
C THR A 95 -1.01 -0.87 6.67
N GLY A 96 -2.01 -0.31 5.98
CA GLY A 96 -3.43 -0.44 6.36
C GLY A 96 -3.82 0.24 7.68
N THR A 97 -2.94 1.05 8.27
CA THR A 97 -3.10 1.64 9.61
C THR A 97 -3.82 2.98 9.64
N ASN A 98 -4.59 3.34 8.60
CA ASN A 98 -5.30 4.63 8.53
C ASN A 98 -6.81 4.45 8.85
N PRO A 99 -7.29 4.87 10.04
CA PRO A 99 -8.70 4.78 10.40
C PRO A 99 -9.50 5.82 9.60
N GLY A 100 -10.10 5.40 8.48
CA GLY A 100 -10.99 6.24 7.68
C GLY A 100 -10.77 6.22 6.17
N ARG A 101 -9.80 5.45 5.66
CA ARG A 101 -9.61 5.27 4.21
C ARG A 101 -10.09 3.87 3.80
N PRO A 102 -11.00 3.71 2.83
CA PRO A 102 -11.34 2.39 2.33
C PRO A 102 -10.06 1.73 1.80
N SER A 103 -9.78 0.50 2.24
CA SER A 103 -8.68 -0.31 1.72
C SER A 103 -8.72 -0.31 0.19
N PRO A 104 -7.57 -0.30 -0.52
CA PRO A 104 -7.58 -0.61 -1.95
C PRO A 104 -8.31 -1.94 -2.09
N ILE A 105 -9.44 -1.96 -2.81
CA ILE A 105 -10.15 -3.22 -3.09
C ILE A 105 -9.08 -4.14 -3.67
N PRO A 106 -8.79 -5.31 -3.05
CA PRO A 106 -7.84 -6.24 -3.61
C PRO A 106 -8.32 -6.52 -5.02
N THR A 107 -7.58 -6.05 -6.03
CA THR A 107 -7.95 -6.25 -7.42
C THR A 107 -8.13 -7.75 -7.59
N PRO A 108 -9.30 -8.22 -8.03
CA PRO A 108 -9.54 -9.64 -8.15
C PRO A 108 -8.41 -10.23 -8.99
N PRO A 109 -7.89 -11.42 -8.62
CA PRO A 109 -6.80 -12.04 -9.34
C PRO A 109 -7.16 -12.06 -10.82
N ARG A 110 -6.23 -11.58 -11.64
CA ARG A 110 -6.44 -11.39 -13.08
C ARG A 110 -7.03 -12.68 -13.65
N PRO A 111 -8.19 -12.63 -14.33
CA PRO A 111 -8.84 -13.85 -14.81
C PRO A 111 -7.85 -14.63 -15.69
N PRO A 112 -7.81 -15.97 -15.57
CA PRO A 112 -6.85 -16.78 -16.32
C PRO A 112 -6.99 -16.50 -17.81
N SER A 113 -5.85 -16.34 -18.48
CA SER A 113 -5.80 -16.06 -19.92
C SER A 113 -6.64 -17.07 -20.72
N ARG A 114 -7.12 -16.65 -21.90
CA ARG A 114 -7.83 -17.55 -22.83
C ARG A 114 -7.04 -18.82 -23.13
N GLN A 115 -5.70 -18.70 -23.19
CA GLN A 115 -4.79 -19.82 -23.42
C GLN A 115 -4.81 -20.83 -22.26
N SER A 116 -4.75 -20.37 -21.01
CA SER A 116 -4.85 -21.25 -19.83
C SER A 116 -6.22 -21.93 -19.72
N ARG A 117 -7.32 -21.22 -20.02
CA ARG A 117 -8.66 -21.81 -20.08
C ARG A 117 -8.75 -22.88 -21.17
N GLN A 118 -8.16 -22.64 -22.33
CA GLN A 118 -8.18 -23.60 -23.44
C GLN A 118 -7.34 -24.84 -23.15
N ARG A 119 -6.17 -24.69 -22.50
CA ARG A 119 -5.37 -25.84 -22.04
C ARG A 119 -6.15 -26.69 -21.04
N GLN A 120 -6.82 -26.06 -20.08
CA GLN A 120 -7.67 -26.78 -19.10
C GLN A 120 -8.86 -27.48 -19.77
N ARG A 121 -9.53 -26.83 -20.73
CA ARG A 121 -10.64 -27.45 -21.48
C ARG A 121 -10.19 -28.63 -22.34
N ARG A 122 -9.00 -28.55 -22.96
CA ARG A 122 -8.46 -29.66 -23.74
C ARG A 122 -8.12 -30.87 -22.85
N ALA A 123 -7.54 -30.64 -21.68
CA ALA A 123 -7.26 -31.71 -20.71
C ALA A 123 -8.55 -32.34 -20.13
N PHE A 124 -9.62 -31.54 -19.95
CA PHE A 124 -10.90 -32.05 -19.44
C PHE A 124 -11.65 -32.89 -20.49
N ASN A 125 -11.68 -32.44 -21.75
CA ASN A 125 -12.41 -33.14 -22.82
C ASN A 125 -11.81 -34.50 -23.17
N SER A 126 -10.51 -34.72 -22.92
CA SER A 126 -9.88 -36.04 -23.09
C SER A 126 -10.24 -37.04 -21.99
N ALA A 127 -10.61 -36.58 -20.80
CA ALA A 127 -10.99 -37.46 -19.68
C ALA A 127 -12.45 -37.93 -19.78
N VAL A 128 -13.35 -37.05 -20.21
CA VAL A 128 -14.80 -37.35 -20.28
C VAL A 128 -15.13 -38.31 -21.42
N GLY A 129 -14.45 -38.21 -22.57
CA GLY A 129 -14.69 -39.11 -23.71
C GLY A 129 -14.36 -40.58 -23.47
N GLN A 130 -13.43 -40.88 -22.55
CA GLN A 130 -13.03 -42.25 -22.22
C GLN A 130 -14.05 -42.98 -21.34
N ILE A 131 -14.80 -42.25 -20.51
CA ILE A 131 -15.79 -42.83 -19.59
C ILE A 131 -17.08 -43.21 -20.33
N PHE A 132 -17.58 -42.35 -21.23
CA PHE A 132 -18.84 -42.61 -21.94
C PHE A 132 -18.72 -43.73 -23.00
N GLY A 133 -17.55 -43.90 -23.62
CA GLY A 133 -17.33 -44.98 -24.59
C GLY A 133 -17.41 -46.38 -23.95
N ALA A 134 -16.97 -46.55 -22.70
CA ALA A 134 -16.97 -47.83 -22.01
C ALA A 134 -18.35 -48.24 -21.45
N ALA A 135 -19.19 -47.28 -21.06
CA ALA A 135 -20.53 -47.58 -20.56
C ALA A 135 -21.49 -48.01 -21.68
N ALA A 136 -21.36 -47.40 -22.87
CA ALA A 136 -22.19 -47.75 -24.03
C ALA A 136 -21.93 -49.19 -24.52
N THR A 137 -20.67 -49.64 -24.50
CA THR A 137 -20.32 -51.00 -24.92
C THR A 137 -20.89 -52.05 -23.96
N VAL A 138 -20.81 -51.83 -22.65
CA VAL A 138 -21.40 -52.74 -21.64
C VAL A 138 -22.92 -52.82 -21.78
N MET A 139 -23.60 -51.69 -22.02
CA MET A 139 -25.05 -51.68 -22.18
C MET A 139 -25.50 -52.48 -23.42
N VAL A 140 -24.80 -52.33 -24.55
CA VAL A 140 -25.11 -53.09 -25.77
C VAL A 140 -24.95 -54.59 -25.55
N ILE A 141 -23.89 -55.01 -24.84
CA ILE A 141 -23.66 -56.41 -24.49
C ILE A 141 -24.79 -56.96 -23.60
N LEU A 142 -25.21 -56.20 -22.58
CA LEU A 142 -26.30 -56.61 -21.68
C LEU A 142 -27.63 -56.76 -22.42
N VAL A 143 -27.96 -55.81 -23.31
CA VAL A 143 -29.18 -55.90 -24.12
C VAL A 143 -29.14 -57.10 -25.06
N ALA A 144 -27.99 -57.37 -25.69
CA ALA A 144 -27.83 -58.55 -26.56
C ALA A 144 -28.05 -59.86 -25.78
N ILE A 145 -27.51 -59.99 -24.56
CA ILE A 145 -27.70 -61.16 -23.69
C ILE A 145 -29.18 -61.33 -23.32
N LEU A 146 -29.87 -60.24 -22.96
CA LEU A 146 -31.27 -60.28 -22.53
C LEU A 146 -32.21 -60.69 -23.67
N VAL A 147 -31.96 -60.20 -24.90
CA VAL A 147 -32.73 -60.58 -26.09
C VAL A 147 -32.52 -62.06 -26.44
N LEU A 148 -31.28 -62.55 -26.40
CA LEU A 148 -30.96 -63.96 -26.65
C LEU A 148 -31.62 -64.90 -25.63
N GLY A 149 -31.62 -64.54 -24.34
CA GLY A 149 -32.30 -65.30 -23.29
C GLY A 149 -33.82 -65.33 -23.45
N SER A 150 -34.41 -64.21 -23.88
CA SER A 150 -35.87 -64.12 -24.09
C SER A 150 -36.35 -64.98 -25.26
N LEU A 151 -35.57 -65.08 -26.34
CA LEU A 151 -35.87 -65.96 -27.47
C LEU A 151 -35.86 -67.44 -27.07
N ALA A 152 -34.92 -67.86 -26.23
CA ALA A 152 -34.88 -69.23 -25.71
C ALA A 152 -36.06 -69.54 -24.78
N ALA A 153 -36.48 -68.58 -23.95
CA ALA A 153 -37.57 -68.75 -23.00
C ALA A 153 -38.96 -68.83 -23.67
N VAL A 154 -39.16 -68.11 -24.78
CA VAL A 154 -40.43 -68.14 -25.54
C VAL A 154 -40.57 -69.43 -26.34
N GLY A 155 -39.46 -69.99 -26.86
CA GLY A 155 -39.48 -71.29 -27.56
C GLY A 155 -39.85 -72.47 -26.66
N LEU A 156 -39.53 -72.40 -25.36
CA LEU A 156 -39.82 -73.49 -24.42
C LEU A 156 -41.28 -73.49 -23.91
N ARG A 157 -41.97 -72.35 -23.99
CA ARG A 157 -43.38 -72.18 -23.58
C ARG A 157 -44.41 -72.65 -24.61
N PHE A 158 -43.98 -73.03 -25.81
CA PHE A 158 -44.85 -73.48 -26.90
C PHE A 158 -44.79 -75.00 -27.16
N VAL A 159 -44.05 -75.77 -26.35
CA VAL A 159 -43.80 -77.22 -26.55
C VAL A 159 -44.31 -78.10 -25.39
N PHE A 160 -45.09 -77.56 -24.45
CA PHE A 160 -45.79 -78.35 -23.42
C PHE A 160 -47.26 -78.02 -23.34
#